data_AF-A0A0G0YU75-F1
#
_entry.id   AF-A0A0G0YU75-F1
#
_cell.length_a   1.000
_cell.length_b   1.000
_cell.length_c   1.000
_cell.angle_alpha   90.00
_cell.angle_beta   90.00
_cell.angle_gamma   90.00
#
_symmetry.space_group_name_H-M   'P 1'
#
loop_
_entity.id
_entity.type
_entity.pdbx_description
1 polymer ?
#
loop_
_entity_poly.entity_id
_entity_poly.type
_entity_poly.pdbx_seq_one_letter_code
_entity_poly.pdbx_strand_id
1 'polypeptide(L)'
;MGDVPVSVITKDNRKITVQGSVLLRLDVHQIPAIWQTIGEDFVAKIVRPTIRSRVRMVLAQYTNQDIIADKRDNIEQELKSELERIFYPRGIYVENVLLSEVGGGAKE
;
A
#
# COMPACT_ATOMS: atom_id res chain seq x y z
N MET A 1 9.45 5.44 -13.05
CA MET A 1 9.85 4.92 -11.73
C MET A 1 8.80 3.91 -11.30
N GLY A 2 9.14 2.62 -11.44
CA GLY A 2 8.20 1.51 -11.56
C GLY A 2 7.43 1.15 -10.28
N ASP A 3 6.27 0.56 -10.50
CA ASP A 3 5.41 -0.08 -9.52
C ASP A 3 6.18 -1.25 -8.89
N VAL A 4 6.72 -1.07 -7.68
CA VAL A 4 7.55 -2.09 -7.04
C VAL A 4 6.64 -3.19 -6.53
N PRO A 5 6.71 -4.41 -7.08
CA PRO A 5 5.91 -5.52 -6.61
C PRO A 5 6.20 -5.83 -5.13
N VAL A 6 5.14 -6.08 -4.36
CA VAL A 6 5.23 -6.51 -2.97
C VAL A 6 5.04 -8.01 -2.90
N SER A 7 6.14 -8.72 -2.63
CA SER A 7 6.08 -10.15 -2.35
C SER A 7 5.68 -10.38 -0.89
N VAL A 8 4.64 -11.21 -0.71
CA VAL A 8 4.08 -11.58 0.59
C VAL A 8 3.81 -13.09 0.63
N ILE A 9 3.94 -13.66 1.82
CA ILE A 9 3.53 -15.04 2.10
C ILE A 9 2.14 -14.95 2.71
N THR A 10 1.17 -15.55 2.03
CA THR A 10 -0.22 -15.60 2.48
C THR A 10 -0.40 -16.59 3.63
N LYS A 11 -1.56 -16.55 4.29
CA LYS A 11 -1.91 -17.47 5.38
C LYS A 11 -1.81 -18.95 4.99
N ASP A 12 -2.04 -19.27 3.72
CA ASP A 12 -1.94 -20.63 3.15
C ASP A 12 -0.49 -21.00 2.74
N ASN A 13 0.50 -20.25 3.23
CA ASN A 13 1.92 -20.43 2.93
C ASN A 13 2.28 -20.32 1.43
N ARG A 14 1.42 -19.66 0.64
CA ARG A 14 1.70 -19.37 -0.78
C ARG A 14 2.40 -18.02 -0.93
N LYS A 15 3.50 -18.04 -1.69
CA LYS A 15 4.19 -16.81 -2.14
C LYS A 15 3.40 -16.19 -3.28
N ILE A 16 2.98 -14.95 -3.07
CA ILE A 16 2.31 -14.16 -4.10
C ILE A 16 3.03 -12.83 -4.25
N THR A 17 2.95 -12.28 -5.44
CA THR A 17 3.44 -10.95 -5.74
C THR A 17 2.26 -10.06 -6.04
N VAL A 18 2.08 -8.99 -5.26
CA VAL A 18 0.98 -8.05 -5.45
C VAL A 18 1.52 -6.70 -5.90
N GLN A 19 0.90 -6.16 -6.94
CA GLN A 19 1.09 -4.79 -7.40
C GLN A 19 -0.18 -3.98 -7.14
N GLY A 20 0.02 -2.71 -6.79
CA GLY A 20 -1.08 -1.85 -6.41
C GLY A 20 -0.67 -0.39 -6.48
N SER A 21 -1.63 0.43 -6.88
CA SER A 21 -1.50 1.87 -7.00
C SER A 21 -2.29 2.54 -5.88
N VAL A 22 -1.66 3.49 -5.19
CA VAL A 22 -2.31 4.29 -4.15
C VAL A 22 -2.40 5.72 -4.63
N LEU A 23 -3.61 6.26 -4.66
CA LEU A 23 -3.86 7.65 -4.95
C LEU A 23 -3.82 8.45 -3.65
N LEU A 24 -2.91 9.42 -3.60
CA LEU A 24 -2.67 10.26 -2.44
C LEU A 24 -2.93 11.71 -2.80
N ARG A 25 -3.53 12.44 -1.86
CA ARG A 25 -3.73 13.88 -1.96
C ARG A 25 -3.09 14.55 -0.76
N LEU A 26 -2.27 15.56 -1.00
CA LEU A 26 -1.55 16.28 0.04
C LEU A 26 -2.34 17.51 0.47
N ASP A 27 -2.36 17.78 1.78
CA ASP A 27 -2.93 19.02 2.30
C ASP A 27 -1.98 20.19 2.07
N VAL A 28 -2.39 21.15 1.25
CA VAL A 28 -1.57 22.32 0.89
C VAL A 28 -1.11 23.14 2.10
N HIS A 29 -1.80 23.07 3.25
CA HIS A 29 -1.39 23.78 4.46
C HIS A 29 -0.30 23.04 5.24
N GLN A 30 -0.21 21.71 5.10
CA GLN A 30 0.78 20.87 5.79
C GLN A 30 2.01 20.55 4.90
N ILE A 31 1.87 20.66 3.56
CA ILE A 31 2.97 20.45 2.59
C ILE A 31 4.27 21.19 2.98
N PRO A 32 4.26 22.49 3.35
CA PRO A 32 5.49 23.21 3.65
C PRO A 32 6.25 22.60 4.84
N ALA A 33 5.52 22.15 5.87
CA ALA A 33 6.11 21.52 7.05
C ALA A 33 6.75 20.16 6.70
N ILE A 34 6.07 19.34 5.92
CA ILE A 34 6.60 18.03 5.47
C ILE A 34 7.86 18.23 4.60
N TRP A 35 7.80 19.17 3.65
CA TRP A 35 8.92 19.48 2.78
C TRP A 35 10.13 20.03 3.54
N GLN A 36 9.92 20.88 4.53
CA GLN A 36 11.01 21.37 5.38
C GLN A 36 11.61 20.28 6.28
N THR A 37 10.80 19.33 6.75
CA THR A 37 11.25 18.31 7.70
C THR A 37 11.93 17.12 7.01
N ILE A 38 11.45 16.72 5.81
CA ILE A 38 11.85 15.46 5.16
C ILE A 38 12.44 15.68 3.75
N GLY A 39 12.11 16.79 3.07
CA GLY A 39 12.50 17.09 1.69
C GLY A 39 11.56 16.53 0.62
N GLU A 40 11.91 16.68 -0.66
CA GLU A 40 11.06 16.28 -1.79
C GLU A 40 10.80 14.75 -1.84
N ASP A 41 11.73 13.98 -1.31
CA ASP A 41 11.72 12.52 -1.33
C ASP A 41 10.89 11.86 -0.22
N PHE A 42 10.09 12.62 0.54
CA PHE A 42 9.29 12.05 1.63
C PHE A 42 8.35 10.93 1.17
N VAL A 43 7.86 11.00 -0.07
CA VAL A 43 7.03 9.96 -0.67
C VAL A 43 7.83 8.66 -0.82
N ALA A 44 9.05 8.73 -1.37
CA ALA A 44 9.89 7.56 -1.57
C ALA A 44 10.45 7.00 -0.25
N LYS A 45 10.79 7.88 0.70
CA LYS A 45 11.46 7.52 1.97
C LYS A 45 10.51 7.08 3.08
N ILE A 46 9.27 7.59 3.10
CA ILE A 46 8.32 7.31 4.20
C ILE A 46 7.04 6.68 3.68
N VAL A 47 6.42 7.28 2.68
CA VAL A 47 5.09 6.85 2.22
C VAL A 47 5.15 5.46 1.59
N ARG A 48 6.03 5.26 0.61
CA ARG A 48 6.24 3.96 -0.04
C ARG A 48 6.56 2.82 0.95
N PRO A 49 7.54 2.92 1.86
CA PRO A 49 7.83 1.84 2.80
C PRO A 49 6.70 1.61 3.81
N THR A 50 5.98 2.66 4.23
CA THR A 50 4.82 2.52 5.14
C THR A 50 3.70 1.74 4.47
N ILE A 51 3.33 2.11 3.23
CA ILE A 51 2.32 1.41 2.44
C ILE A 51 2.74 -0.05 2.25
N ARG A 52 3.97 -0.30 1.82
CA ARG A 52 4.50 -1.65 1.59
C ARG A 52 4.42 -2.53 2.85
N SER A 53 4.75 -1.96 4.00
CA SER A 53 4.66 -2.67 5.29
C SER A 53 3.22 -3.04 5.61
N ARG A 54 2.28 -2.09 5.48
CA ARG A 54 0.86 -2.32 5.78
C ARG A 54 0.21 -3.31 4.82
N VAL A 55 0.45 -3.16 3.53
CA VAL A 55 0.01 -4.10 2.49
C VAL A 55 0.48 -5.52 2.81
N ARG A 56 1.77 -5.69 3.16
CA ARG A 56 2.30 -7.00 3.55
C ARG A 56 1.60 -7.57 4.79
N MET A 57 1.36 -6.76 5.82
CA MET A 57 0.71 -7.21 7.05
C MET A 57 -0.74 -7.62 6.85
N VAL A 58 -1.49 -6.88 6.04
CA VAL A 58 -2.89 -7.17 5.72
C VAL A 58 -2.93 -8.45 4.87
N LEU A 59 -2.23 -8.48 3.74
CA LEU A 59 -2.25 -9.64 2.82
C LEU A 59 -1.75 -10.95 3.46
N ALA A 60 -0.86 -10.89 4.46
CA ALA A 60 -0.42 -12.07 5.20
C ALA A 60 -1.55 -12.76 5.99
N GLN A 61 -2.62 -12.03 6.32
CA GLN A 61 -3.78 -12.56 7.05
C GLN A 61 -4.81 -13.23 6.13
N TYR A 62 -4.76 -12.94 4.83
CA TYR A 62 -5.67 -13.50 3.83
C TYR A 62 -5.04 -14.70 3.11
N THR A 63 -5.90 -15.56 2.54
CA THR A 63 -5.45 -16.66 1.68
C THR A 63 -5.26 -16.18 0.25
N ASN A 64 -4.50 -16.93 -0.56
CA ASN A 64 -4.32 -16.63 -1.98
C ASN A 64 -5.65 -16.51 -2.73
N GLN A 65 -6.65 -17.33 -2.39
CA GLN A 65 -7.97 -17.30 -3.03
C GLN A 65 -8.77 -16.05 -2.63
N ASP A 66 -8.72 -15.63 -1.37
CA ASP A 66 -9.37 -14.40 -0.90
C ASP A 66 -8.84 -13.16 -1.63
N ILE A 67 -7.53 -13.12 -1.88
CA ILE A 67 -6.84 -11.99 -2.51
C ILE A 67 -7.15 -11.92 -4.02
N ILE A 68 -7.34 -13.06 -4.67
CA ILE A 68 -7.61 -13.16 -6.12
C ILE A 68 -9.09 -12.96 -6.45
N ALA A 69 -10.00 -13.47 -5.63
CA ALA A 69 -11.40 -13.64 -6.02
C ALA A 69 -12.38 -12.74 -5.24
N ASP A 70 -12.55 -12.99 -3.94
CA ASP A 70 -13.79 -12.57 -3.24
C ASP A 70 -13.61 -11.40 -2.28
N LYS A 71 -12.41 -11.18 -1.74
CA LYS A 71 -12.16 -10.19 -0.69
C LYS A 71 -11.26 -9.04 -1.10
N ARG A 72 -11.03 -8.85 -2.40
CA ARG A 72 -10.17 -7.77 -2.88
C ARG A 72 -10.67 -6.39 -2.46
N ASP A 73 -11.97 -6.14 -2.66
CA ASP A 73 -12.61 -4.88 -2.26
C ASP A 73 -12.47 -4.63 -0.76
N ASN A 74 -12.70 -5.66 0.06
CA ASN A 74 -12.50 -5.58 1.51
C ASN A 74 -11.05 -5.26 1.89
N ILE A 75 -10.07 -5.90 1.24
CA ILE A 75 -8.65 -5.63 1.46
C ILE A 75 -8.30 -4.19 1.05
N GLU A 76 -8.82 -3.72 -0.07
CA GLU A 76 -8.62 -2.36 -0.57
C GLU A 76 -9.21 -1.31 0.40
N GLN A 77 -10.42 -1.55 0.90
CA GLN A 77 -11.04 -0.69 1.90
C GLN A 77 -10.31 -0.70 3.24
N GLU A 78 -9.89 -1.88 3.72
CA GLU A 78 -9.12 -2.02 4.95
C GLU A 78 -7.77 -1.32 4.85
N LEU A 79 -7.05 -1.52 3.73
CA LEU A 79 -5.81 -0.80 3.46
C LEU A 79 -6.03 0.70 3.38
N LYS A 80 -7.07 1.15 2.69
CA LYS A 80 -7.38 2.58 2.60
C LYS A 80 -7.56 3.19 3.99
N SER A 81 -8.39 2.57 4.83
CA SER A 81 -8.68 3.07 6.19
C SER A 81 -7.43 3.09 7.08
N GLU A 82 -6.62 2.04 7.04
CA GLU A 82 -5.38 1.96 7.82
C GLU A 82 -4.34 2.99 7.35
N LEU A 83 -4.15 3.12 6.03
CA LEU A 83 -3.22 4.08 5.47
C LEU A 83 -3.69 5.51 5.75
N GLU A 84 -4.98 5.79 5.61
CA GLU A 84 -5.56 7.09 5.93
C GLU A 84 -5.26 7.47 7.38
N ARG A 85 -5.52 6.58 8.35
CA ARG A 85 -5.20 6.85 9.77
C ARG A 85 -3.73 7.17 10.04
N ILE A 86 -2.81 6.52 9.32
CA ILE A 86 -1.37 6.73 9.49
C ILE A 86 -0.91 8.04 8.85
N PHE A 87 -1.53 8.42 7.74
CA PHE A 87 -1.13 9.54 6.90
C PHE A 87 -1.89 10.85 7.20
N TYR A 88 -3.10 10.76 7.73
CA TYR A 88 -3.93 11.88 8.17
C TYR A 88 -3.20 12.84 9.12
N PRO A 89 -2.53 12.39 10.22
CA PRO A 89 -1.81 13.30 11.11
C PRO A 89 -0.58 13.95 10.43
N ARG A 90 -0.16 13.44 9.27
CA ARG A 90 0.93 14.00 8.46
C ARG A 90 0.39 14.90 7.35
N GLY A 91 -0.92 15.17 7.27
CA GLY A 91 -1.53 15.97 6.20
C GLY A 91 -1.54 15.27 4.84
N ILE A 92 -1.50 13.94 4.81
CA ILE A 92 -1.55 13.13 3.60
C ILE A 92 -2.88 12.36 3.60
N TYR A 93 -3.74 12.63 2.63
CA TYR A 93 -5.01 11.95 2.45
C TYR A 93 -4.87 10.78 1.46
N VAL A 94 -5.48 9.65 1.78
CA VAL A 94 -5.51 8.47 0.91
C VAL A 94 -6.84 8.44 0.19
N GLU A 95 -6.86 8.89 -1.07
CA GLU A 95 -8.11 8.98 -1.83
C GLU A 95 -8.58 7.60 -2.28
N ASN A 96 -7.64 6.80 -2.81
CA ASN A 96 -7.96 5.47 -3.29
C ASN A 96 -6.78 4.50 -3.20
N VAL A 97 -7.11 3.22 -3.03
CA VAL A 97 -6.14 2.11 -3.07
C VAL A 97 -6.67 1.13 -4.09
N LEU A 98 -5.91 0.91 -5.15
CA LEU A 98 -6.21 -0.06 -6.19
C LEU A 98 -5.17 -1.15 -6.17
N LEU A 99 -5.60 -2.39 -6.01
CA LEU A 99 -4.77 -3.54 -6.32
C LEU A 99 -4.91 -3.82 -7.82
N SER A 100 -3.81 -4.10 -8.52
CA SER A 100 -3.82 -4.29 -9.98
C SER A 100 -3.51 -5.73 -10.36
N GLU A 101 -2.34 -6.24 -9.98
CA GLU A 101 -1.87 -7.56 -10.43
C GLU A 101 -1.47 -8.42 -9.23
N VAL A 102 -1.93 -9.68 -9.23
CA VAL A 102 -1.52 -10.71 -8.26
C VAL A 102 -0.85 -11.83 -9.04
N GLY A 103 0.46 -11.71 -9.21
CA GLY A 103 1.30 -12.71 -9.86
C GLY A 103 1.66 -13.82 -8.86
N GLY A 104 0.99 -14.96 -8.95
CA GLY A 104 1.43 -16.18 -8.29
C GLY A 104 2.50 -16.86 -9.14
N GLY A 105 3.76 -16.73 -8.75
CA GLY A 105 4.84 -17.48 -9.40
C GLY A 105 6.07 -16.64 -9.67
N ALA A 106 7.22 -17.24 -9.33
CA ALA A 106 8.54 -16.76 -9.68
C ALA A 106 8.59 -16.32 -11.15
N LYS A 107 9.07 -15.10 -11.41
CA LYS A 107 9.83 -14.88 -12.63
C LYS A 107 11.21 -15.45 -12.37
N GLU A 108 11.48 -16.58 -13.01
CA GLU A 108 12.82 -17.11 -13.27
C GLU A 108 13.76 -16.03 -13.82
#